data_AF-A0A3S5APV5-F1
#
_entry.id   AF-A0A3S5APV5-F1
#
_cell.length_a   1.000
_cell.length_b   1.000
_cell.length_c   1.000
_cell.angle_alpha   90.00
_cell.angle_beta   90.00
_cell.angle_gamma   90.00
#
_symmetry.space_group_name_H-M   'P 1'
#
loop_
_entity.id
_entity.type
_entity.pdbx_description
1 polymer ?
#
loop_
_entity_poly.entity_id
_entity_poly.type
_entity_poly.pdbx_seq_one_letter_code
_entity_poly.pdbx_strand_id
1 'polypeptide(L)'
;MPGVFHFMQHGNVTSQDWQSLCQAITTAYQQLCQHPDKLGLTAAPVICEHTGNRRYRFDDSLMGLGMIGFNGERFAHLAGDPFILYRRQTPHALIRCDTRGYPYQWLVMIVLILANTQCPTTWTIESDVPVKQWRKIAHWLTQHCQLPVSPLY
;
A
#
# COMPACT_ATOMS: atom_id res chain seq x y z
N MET A 1 -7.44 -2.93 17.23
CA MET A 1 -7.21 -1.71 16.44
C MET A 1 -7.73 -1.98 15.03
N PRO A 2 -8.34 -0.99 14.35
CA PRO A 2 -8.63 -1.10 12.92
C PRO A 2 -7.34 -1.35 12.14
N GLY A 3 -7.44 -2.01 11.00
CA GLY A 3 -6.29 -2.40 10.18
C GLY A 3 -6.51 -3.68 9.38
N VAL A 4 -7.75 -4.13 9.23
CA VAL A 4 -8.14 -5.24 8.36
C VAL A 4 -8.53 -4.69 7.00
N PHE A 5 -7.94 -5.26 5.96
CA PHE A 5 -8.20 -4.94 4.57
C PHE A 5 -8.64 -6.21 3.84
N HIS A 6 -9.70 -6.09 3.05
CA HIS A 6 -10.13 -7.09 2.10
C HIS A 6 -10.06 -6.49 0.71
N PHE A 7 -9.51 -7.21 -0.24
CA PHE A 7 -9.52 -6.76 -1.62
C PHE A 7 -9.67 -7.92 -2.59
N MET A 8 -10.50 -7.70 -3.60
CA MET A 8 -10.86 -8.68 -4.62
C MET A 8 -10.48 -8.13 -5.99
N GLN A 9 -9.69 -8.90 -6.74
CA GLN A 9 -9.22 -8.51 -8.08
C GLN A 9 -10.15 -9.02 -9.18
N HIS A 10 -10.65 -8.10 -10.00
CA HIS A 10 -11.62 -8.39 -11.07
C HIS A 10 -10.97 -8.58 -12.44
N GLY A 11 -9.72 -8.17 -12.61
CA GLY A 11 -9.02 -8.26 -13.88
C GLY A 11 -7.51 -8.09 -13.78
N ASN A 12 -6.85 -8.23 -14.92
CA ASN A 12 -5.42 -7.99 -15.05
C ASN A 12 -5.12 -6.50 -15.12
N VAL A 13 -3.97 -6.09 -14.59
CA VAL A 13 -3.41 -4.76 -14.78
C VAL A 13 -2.49 -4.77 -16.00
N THR A 14 -2.61 -3.75 -16.86
CA THR A 14 -1.73 -3.58 -18.01
C THR A 14 -0.27 -3.38 -17.54
N SER A 15 0.71 -3.58 -18.43
CA SER A 15 2.12 -3.29 -18.06
C SER A 15 2.31 -1.82 -17.68
N GLN A 16 1.63 -0.93 -18.40
CA GLN A 16 1.77 0.51 -18.25
C GLN A 16 1.16 1.02 -16.93
N ASP A 17 -0.05 0.57 -16.59
CA ASP A 17 -0.70 0.97 -15.35
C ASP A 17 0.03 0.38 -14.14
N TRP A 18 0.53 -0.86 -14.26
CA TRP A 18 1.35 -1.48 -13.23
C TRP A 18 2.65 -0.71 -12.98
N GLN A 19 3.33 -0.32 -14.07
CA GLN A 19 4.55 0.48 -13.99
C GLN A 19 4.29 1.83 -13.31
N SER A 20 3.22 2.52 -13.71
CA SER A 20 2.80 3.78 -13.13
C SER A 20 2.49 3.62 -11.63
N LEU A 21 1.93 2.47 -11.24
CA LEU A 21 1.54 2.18 -9.87
C LEU A 21 2.79 2.00 -9.02
N CYS A 22 3.74 1.19 -9.49
CA CYS A 22 5.04 1.00 -8.83
C CYS A 22 5.81 2.33 -8.66
N GLN A 23 5.81 3.19 -9.68
CA GLN A 23 6.46 4.50 -9.61
C GLN A 23 5.81 5.39 -8.56
N ALA A 24 4.47 5.50 -8.56
CA ALA A 24 3.78 6.31 -7.57
C ALA A 24 3.95 5.80 -6.13
N ILE A 25 3.96 4.47 -5.93
CA ILE A 25 4.24 3.86 -4.63
C ILE A 25 5.66 4.20 -4.17
N THR A 26 6.63 4.13 -5.08
CA THR A 26 8.02 4.45 -4.77
C THR A 26 8.18 5.93 -4.38
N THR A 27 7.56 6.84 -5.14
CA THR A 27 7.51 8.28 -4.80
C THR A 27 6.87 8.51 -3.44
N ALA A 28 5.70 7.92 -3.18
CA ALA A 28 5.02 8.07 -1.90
C ALA A 28 5.85 7.50 -0.74
N TYR A 29 6.47 6.33 -0.92
CA TYR A 29 7.33 5.75 0.11
C TYR A 29 8.55 6.62 0.44
N GLN A 30 9.21 7.18 -0.59
CA GLN A 30 10.32 8.11 -0.38
C GLN A 30 9.89 9.35 0.41
N GLN A 31 8.72 9.92 0.10
CA GLN A 31 8.15 11.04 0.87
C GLN A 31 7.80 10.66 2.31
N LEU A 32 7.24 9.47 2.53
CA LEU A 32 6.97 8.93 3.86
C LEU A 32 8.26 8.78 4.69
N CYS A 33 9.36 8.34 4.05
CA CYS A 33 10.66 8.22 4.70
C CYS A 33 11.29 9.56 5.06
N GLN A 34 11.17 10.56 4.18
CA GLN A 34 11.75 11.89 4.38
C GLN A 34 10.94 12.74 5.36
N HIS A 35 9.61 12.64 5.31
CA HIS A 35 8.68 13.50 6.05
C HIS A 35 7.55 12.71 6.74
N PRO A 36 7.88 11.76 7.64
CA PRO A 36 6.88 10.95 8.35
C PRO A 36 5.95 11.81 9.22
N ASP A 37 6.43 12.97 9.69
CA ASP A 37 5.68 13.94 10.48
C ASP A 37 4.44 14.48 9.75
N LYS A 38 4.49 14.59 8.41
CA LYS A 38 3.35 15.06 7.59
C LYS A 38 2.17 14.08 7.59
N LEU A 39 2.42 12.82 7.93
CA LEU A 39 1.39 11.82 8.20
C LEU A 39 1.08 11.66 9.69
N GLY A 40 1.67 12.49 10.56
CA GLY A 40 1.55 12.42 12.01
C GLY A 40 2.29 11.23 12.62
N LEU A 41 3.35 10.75 11.96
CA LEU A 41 4.20 9.68 12.45
C LEU A 41 5.45 10.26 13.11
N THR A 42 5.88 9.64 14.20
CA THR A 42 7.11 10.02 14.90
C THR A 42 8.37 9.62 14.13
N ALA A 43 8.28 8.54 13.34
CA ALA A 43 9.35 8.05 12.49
C ALA A 43 8.75 7.32 11.27
N ALA A 44 9.56 7.15 10.23
CA ALA A 44 9.19 6.34 9.09
C ALA A 44 9.02 4.86 9.50
N PRO A 45 7.91 4.20 9.12
CA PRO A 45 7.73 2.77 9.36
C PRO A 45 8.86 1.95 8.73
N VAL A 46 9.41 0.98 9.48
CA VAL A 46 10.27 -0.04 8.90
C VAL A 46 9.40 -0.99 8.10
N ILE A 47 9.62 -1.04 6.79
CA ILE A 47 8.95 -1.95 5.87
C ILE A 47 9.91 -3.07 5.51
N CYS A 48 9.41 -4.30 5.57
CA CYS A 48 10.13 -5.51 5.19
C CYS A 48 9.45 -6.17 3.98
N GLU A 49 10.17 -7.08 3.31
CA GLU A 49 9.53 -7.99 2.36
C GLU A 49 8.42 -8.81 3.04
N HIS A 50 7.55 -9.44 2.25
CA HIS A 50 6.34 -10.11 2.72
C HIS A 50 6.52 -11.06 3.95
N THR A 51 7.65 -11.74 4.11
CA THR A 51 7.89 -12.60 5.29
C THR A 51 8.26 -11.81 6.55
N GLY A 52 8.62 -10.54 6.42
CA GLY A 52 8.93 -9.60 7.50
C GLY A 52 10.39 -9.64 7.98
N ASN A 53 11.26 -10.39 7.30
CA ASN A 53 12.60 -10.74 7.79
C ASN A 53 13.69 -9.82 7.24
N ARG A 54 13.48 -9.22 6.07
CA ARG A 54 14.47 -8.33 5.44
C ARG A 54 13.83 -7.00 5.10
N ARG A 55 14.53 -5.91 5.41
CA ARG A 55 14.07 -4.55 5.02
C ARG A 55 13.84 -4.49 3.52
N TYR A 56 12.68 -3.98 3.15
CA TYR A 56 12.28 -3.84 1.77
C TYR A 56 12.96 -2.62 1.17
N ARG A 57 13.48 -2.78 -0.05
CA ARG A 57 14.01 -1.67 -0.83
C ARG A 57 12.95 -1.29 -1.84
N PHE A 58 12.32 -0.14 -1.62
CA PHE A 58 11.45 0.49 -2.61
C PHE A 58 12.34 1.18 -3.63
N ASP A 59 12.83 0.39 -4.58
CA ASP A 59 13.55 0.85 -5.75
C ASP A 59 12.81 0.44 -7.02
N ASP A 60 13.38 0.80 -8.17
CA ASP A 60 12.81 0.57 -9.49
C ASP A 60 12.57 -0.94 -9.80
N SER A 61 13.11 -1.88 -9.00
CA SER A 61 12.91 -3.31 -9.19
C SER A 61 11.45 -3.76 -8.96
N LEU A 62 10.64 -2.96 -8.27
CA LEU A 62 9.20 -3.16 -8.12
C LEU A 62 8.46 -3.30 -9.46
N MET A 63 8.97 -2.68 -10.53
CA MET A 63 8.37 -2.69 -11.86
C MET A 63 8.39 -4.08 -12.55
N GLY A 64 9.27 -5.00 -12.12
CA GLY A 64 9.54 -6.25 -12.85
C GLY A 64 8.84 -7.52 -12.36
N LEU A 65 8.34 -7.56 -11.12
CA LEU A 65 7.98 -8.82 -10.46
C LEU A 65 6.50 -9.23 -10.61
N GLY A 66 5.65 -8.37 -11.17
CA GLY A 66 4.21 -8.64 -11.32
C GLY A 66 3.46 -8.83 -9.99
N MET A 67 4.11 -8.53 -8.87
CA MET A 67 3.58 -8.59 -7.51
C MET A 67 4.23 -7.47 -6.67
N ILE A 68 3.42 -6.78 -5.87
CA ILE A 68 3.88 -5.90 -4.78
C ILE A 68 3.61 -6.63 -3.48
N GLY A 69 4.64 -6.92 -2.70
CA GLY A 69 4.53 -7.71 -1.47
C GLY A 69 5.41 -7.18 -0.34
N PHE A 70 4.81 -6.80 0.78
CA PHE A 70 5.53 -6.26 1.94
C PHE A 70 4.82 -6.56 3.27
N ASN A 71 5.53 -6.35 4.37
CA ASN A 71 5.03 -6.49 5.73
C ASN A 71 5.78 -5.53 6.67
N GLY A 72 5.42 -5.49 7.95
CA GLY A 72 6.23 -4.86 8.99
C GLY A 72 7.42 -5.73 9.42
N GLU A 73 8.26 -5.18 10.28
CA GLU A 73 9.45 -5.86 10.79
C GLU A 73 9.09 -6.95 11.80
N ARG A 74 9.36 -8.21 11.45
CA ARG A 74 9.03 -9.38 12.29
C ARG A 74 9.84 -9.40 13.59
N PHE A 75 11.13 -9.07 13.54
CA PHE A 75 12.02 -9.06 14.69
C PHE A 75 11.63 -8.03 15.75
N ALA A 76 11.00 -6.92 15.35
CA ALA A 76 10.45 -5.90 16.24
C ALA A 76 9.00 -6.18 16.65
N HIS A 77 8.42 -7.33 16.27
CA HIS A 77 7.02 -7.68 16.48
C HIS A 77 6.03 -6.65 15.86
N LEU A 78 6.41 -6.05 14.73
CA LEU A 78 5.60 -5.08 13.99
C LEU A 78 5.00 -5.67 12.71
N ALA A 79 5.14 -6.98 12.50
CA ALA A 79 4.57 -7.70 11.37
C ALA A 79 3.16 -8.23 11.69
N GLY A 80 2.22 -8.04 10.75
CA GLY A 80 0.91 -8.69 10.75
C GLY A 80 0.80 -9.68 9.59
N ASP A 81 -0.36 -9.72 8.94
CA ASP A 81 -0.50 -10.43 7.68
C ASP A 81 0.28 -9.70 6.56
N PRO A 82 0.97 -10.41 5.67
CA PRO A 82 1.63 -9.78 4.53
C PRO A 82 0.60 -9.07 3.63
N PHE A 83 0.95 -7.87 3.19
CA PHE A 83 0.24 -7.23 2.09
C PHE A 83 0.78 -7.79 0.77
N ILE A 84 -0.11 -8.21 -0.12
CA ILE A 84 0.25 -8.74 -1.44
C ILE A 84 -0.75 -8.24 -2.48
N LEU A 85 -0.27 -7.59 -3.54
CA LEU A 85 -1.05 -7.18 -4.70
C LEU A 85 -0.46 -7.82 -5.96
N TYR A 86 -1.30 -8.36 -6.84
CA TYR A 86 -0.86 -9.01 -8.07
C TYR A 86 -1.21 -8.18 -9.31
N ARG A 87 -0.31 -8.19 -10.29
CA ARG A 87 -0.58 -7.63 -11.61
C ARG A 87 -1.57 -8.48 -12.39
N ARG A 88 -1.39 -9.81 -12.36
CA ARG A 88 -2.29 -10.76 -13.00
C ARG A 88 -3.37 -11.19 -12.01
N GLN A 89 -4.60 -11.30 -12.49
CA GLN A 89 -5.72 -11.75 -11.69
C GLN A 89 -5.43 -13.14 -11.12
N THR A 90 -5.52 -13.23 -9.81
CA THR A 90 -5.62 -14.52 -9.11
C THR A 90 -7.09 -14.93 -9.09
N PRO A 91 -7.50 -16.00 -9.80
CA PRO A 91 -8.90 -16.38 -9.90
C PRO A 91 -9.54 -16.59 -8.52
N HIS A 92 -10.63 -15.87 -8.24
CA HIS A 92 -11.51 -16.06 -7.08
C HIS A 92 -10.87 -15.97 -5.68
N ALA A 93 -9.70 -15.36 -5.54
CA ALA A 93 -9.07 -15.17 -4.23
C ALA A 93 -9.48 -13.82 -3.63
N LEU A 94 -10.33 -13.85 -2.59
CA LEU A 94 -10.44 -12.71 -1.67
C LEU A 94 -9.14 -12.63 -0.87
N ILE A 95 -8.39 -11.55 -1.04
CA ILE A 95 -7.15 -11.34 -0.30
C ILE A 95 -7.49 -10.57 0.97
N ARG A 96 -7.08 -11.12 2.12
CA ARG A 96 -7.19 -10.47 3.43
C ARG A 96 -5.80 -10.08 3.92
N CYS A 97 -5.66 -8.85 4.41
CA CYS A 97 -4.47 -8.36 5.09
C CYS A 97 -4.89 -7.72 6.42
N ASP A 98 -4.58 -8.37 7.54
CA ASP A 98 -4.73 -7.81 8.88
C ASP A 98 -3.41 -7.29 9.41
N THR A 99 -3.30 -5.97 9.41
CA THR A 99 -2.12 -5.25 9.89
C THR A 99 -2.08 -5.11 11.40
N ARG A 100 -3.16 -5.46 12.11
CA ARG A 100 -3.32 -5.30 13.56
C ARG A 100 -3.09 -3.88 14.08
N GLY A 101 -3.15 -2.87 13.21
CA GLY A 101 -2.83 -1.48 13.54
C GLY A 101 -1.33 -1.16 13.51
N TYR A 102 -0.47 -2.06 13.01
CA TYR A 102 0.97 -1.84 12.97
C TYR A 102 1.38 -0.77 11.95
N PRO A 103 2.57 -0.14 12.12
CA PRO A 103 2.97 1.03 11.32
C PRO A 103 2.99 0.83 9.79
N TYR A 104 3.21 -0.39 9.29
CA TYR A 104 3.18 -0.66 7.85
C TYR A 104 1.78 -0.50 7.22
N GLN A 105 0.73 -0.41 8.04
CA GLN A 105 -0.64 -0.09 7.61
C GLN A 105 -0.71 1.18 6.76
N TRP A 106 0.09 2.21 7.08
CA TRP A 106 0.11 3.45 6.31
C TRP A 106 0.46 3.20 4.85
N LEU A 107 1.42 2.31 4.60
CA LEU A 107 1.79 1.94 3.25
C LEU A 107 0.72 1.08 2.57
N VAL A 108 0.05 0.17 3.30
CA VAL A 108 -1.09 -0.58 2.76
C VAL A 108 -2.17 0.38 2.23
N MET A 109 -2.54 1.38 3.02
CA MET A 109 -3.54 2.36 2.61
C MET A 109 -3.08 3.21 1.42
N ILE A 110 -1.82 3.64 1.41
CA ILE A 110 -1.23 4.38 0.26
C ILE A 110 -1.33 3.55 -1.02
N VAL A 111 -0.90 2.29 -0.97
CA VAL A 111 -0.89 1.40 -2.13
C VAL A 111 -2.30 1.17 -2.66
N LEU A 112 -3.27 0.97 -1.77
CA LEU A 112 -4.67 0.75 -2.14
C LEU A 112 -5.33 2.00 -2.76
N ILE A 113 -5.04 3.20 -2.26
CA ILE A 113 -5.52 4.46 -2.86
C ILE A 113 -4.92 4.64 -4.26
N LEU A 114 -3.61 4.42 -4.41
CA LEU A 114 -2.92 4.54 -5.70
C LEU A 114 -3.41 3.50 -6.69
N ALA A 115 -3.61 2.25 -6.26
CA ALA A 115 -4.15 1.18 -7.07
C ALA A 115 -5.54 1.52 -7.61
N ASN A 116 -6.43 2.04 -6.76
CA ASN A 116 -7.77 2.46 -7.18
C ASN A 116 -7.75 3.69 -8.12
N THR A 117 -6.75 4.55 -8.00
CA THR A 117 -6.61 5.73 -8.86
C THR A 117 -6.09 5.36 -10.25
N GLN A 118 -5.09 4.50 -10.32
CA GLN A 118 -4.41 4.19 -11.58
C GLN A 118 -5.02 3.02 -12.34
N CYS A 119 -5.59 2.06 -11.63
CA CYS A 119 -6.23 0.89 -12.19
C CYS A 119 -7.69 0.87 -11.70
N PRO A 120 -8.51 1.86 -12.10
CA PRO A 120 -9.89 1.94 -11.65
C PRO A 120 -10.61 0.64 -11.99
N THR A 121 -11.55 0.24 -11.12
CA THR A 121 -12.36 -1.00 -11.22
C THR A 121 -11.60 -2.33 -11.16
N THR A 122 -10.26 -2.32 -11.08
CA THR A 122 -9.48 -3.56 -11.02
C THR A 122 -9.62 -4.28 -9.68
N TRP A 123 -9.75 -3.51 -8.59
CA TRP A 123 -9.94 -4.07 -7.26
C TRP A 123 -11.18 -3.47 -6.59
N THR A 124 -12.01 -4.32 -5.99
CA THR A 124 -12.89 -3.88 -4.89
C THR A 124 -12.11 -3.95 -3.61
N ILE A 125 -12.14 -2.88 -2.83
CA ILE A 125 -11.43 -2.73 -1.56
C ILE A 125 -12.48 -2.54 -0.48
N GLU A 126 -12.28 -3.17 0.68
CA GLU A 126 -13.06 -2.99 1.90
C GLU A 126 -12.11 -2.96 3.10
N SER A 127 -12.42 -2.17 4.12
CA SER A 127 -11.59 -2.08 5.31
C SER A 127 -12.37 -1.59 6.52
N ASP A 128 -11.96 -2.02 7.71
CA ASP A 128 -12.46 -1.49 8.99
C ASP A 128 -11.79 -0.16 9.39
N VAL A 129 -10.81 0.33 8.60
CA VAL A 129 -10.12 1.59 8.86
C VAL A 129 -11.06 2.78 8.63
N PRO A 130 -11.17 3.72 9.58
CA PRO A 130 -12.08 4.86 9.47
C PRO A 130 -11.84 5.72 8.23
N VAL A 131 -12.92 6.15 7.55
CA VAL A 131 -12.89 7.03 6.35
C VAL A 131 -12.02 8.28 6.55
N LYS A 132 -12.02 8.87 7.75
CA LYS A 132 -11.17 10.03 8.07
C LYS A 132 -9.66 9.75 7.86
N GLN A 133 -9.20 8.52 8.13
CA GLN A 133 -7.80 8.14 7.91
C GLN A 133 -7.50 8.01 6.41
N TRP A 134 -8.39 7.39 5.64
CA TRP A 134 -8.29 7.32 4.17
C TRP A 134 -8.17 8.71 3.54
N ARG A 135 -9.04 9.64 3.94
CA ARG A 135 -9.02 11.04 3.47
C ARG A 135 -7.74 11.77 3.86
N LYS A 136 -7.22 11.53 5.07
CA LYS A 136 -5.94 12.08 5.51
C LYS A 136 -4.79 11.64 4.59
N ILE A 137 -4.73 10.35 4.25
CA ILE A 137 -3.68 9.82 3.36
C ILE A 137 -3.85 10.34 1.94
N ALA A 138 -5.08 10.36 1.40
CA ALA A 138 -5.34 10.89 0.06
C ALA A 138 -4.94 12.37 -0.06
N HIS A 139 -5.26 13.18 0.96
CA HIS A 139 -4.82 14.57 1.03
C HIS A 139 -3.30 14.70 1.06
N TRP A 140 -2.62 13.87 1.87
CA TRP A 140 -1.17 13.87 1.94
C TRP A 140 -0.52 13.46 0.61
N LEU A 141 -1.05 12.43 -0.07
CA LEU A 141 -0.59 12.03 -1.41
C LEU A 141 -0.69 13.19 -2.41
N THR A 142 -1.82 13.90 -2.39
CA THR A 142 -2.05 15.02 -3.32
C THR A 142 -1.15 16.21 -3.00
N GLN A 143 -1.05 16.62 -1.73
CA GLN A 143 -0.37 17.86 -1.33
C GLN A 143 1.14 17.71 -1.20
N HIS A 144 1.61 16.57 -0.70
CA HIS A 144 3.02 16.37 -0.35
C HIS A 144 3.74 15.44 -1.32
N CYS A 145 3.05 14.50 -1.95
CA CYS A 145 3.65 13.62 -2.95
C CYS A 145 3.41 14.07 -4.40
N GLN A 146 2.57 15.10 -4.61
CA GLN A 146 2.13 15.54 -5.95
C GLN A 146 1.49 14.41 -6.77
N LEU A 147 0.85 13.47 -6.07
CA LEU A 147 0.13 12.34 -6.64
C LEU A 147 -1.37 12.60 -6.49
N PRO A 148 -2.04 13.16 -7.52
CA PRO A 148 -3.46 13.44 -7.44
C PRO A 148 -4.23 12.12 -7.34
N VAL A 149 -5.01 11.98 -6.28
CA VAL A 149 -5.79 10.77 -5.99
C VAL A 149 -7.16 11.16 -5.46
N SER A 150 -8.13 10.29 -5.71
CA SER A 150 -9.43 10.37 -5.04
C SER A 150 -9.39 9.48 -3.79
N PRO A 151 -9.90 9.95 -2.64
CA PRO A 151 -10.03 9.09 -1.48
C PRO A 151 -10.94 7.90 -1.80
N LEU A 152 -10.60 6.74 -1.23
CA LEU A 152 -11.54 5.65 -1.08
C LEU A 152 -12.60 6.13 -0.07
N TYR A 153 -13.85 6.26 -0.53
CA TYR A 153 -15.07 6.65 0.23
C TYR A 153 -15.27 8.15 0.61
#